data_AF-A0A940SMV0-F1
#
_entry.id   AF-A0A940SMV0-F1
#
_cell.length_a   1.000
_cell.length_b   1.000
_cell.length_c   1.000
_cell.angle_alpha   90.00
_cell.angle_beta   90.00
_cell.angle_gamma   90.00
#
_symmetry.space_group_name_H-M   'P 1'
#
loop_
_entity.id
_entity.type
_entity.pdbx_description
1 polymer ?
#
loop_
_entity_poly.entity_id
_entity_poly.type
_entity_poly.pdbx_seq_one_letter_code
_entity_poly.pdbx_strand_id
1 'polypeptide(L)' 'MTTINIISGFLGAGKTTLIKKLITEAYSGEKLVLIENEFGEIGIDGGFLKDAGIEITEMNSGCI' A
#
# COMPACT_ATOMS: atom_id res chain seq x y z
N MET A 1 2.33 18.69 8.18
CA MET A 1 3.20 18.50 7.01
C MET A 1 3.26 17.01 6.75
N THR A 2 2.91 16.55 5.55
CA THR A 2 2.80 15.12 5.24
C THR A 2 4.02 14.68 4.45
N THR A 3 4.71 13.64 4.91
CA THR A 3 5.85 13.05 4.21
C THR A 3 5.35 12.13 3.10
N ILE A 4 5.90 12.28 1.89
CA ILE A 4 5.55 11.46 0.73
C ILE A 4 6.75 10.60 0.36
N ASN A 5 6.55 9.28 0.32
CA ASN A 5 7.55 8.31 -0.12
C ASN A 5 7.07 7.65 -1.42
N ILE A 6 7.95 7.57 -2.42
CA ILE A 6 7.64 6.92 -3.70
C ILE A 6 8.40 5.60 -3.79
N ILE A 7 7.69 4.50 -3.99
CA ILE A 7 8.27 3.17 -4.16
C ILE A 7 8.00 2.72 -5.60
N SER A 8 9.06 2.40 -6.33
CA SER A 8 8.99 1.99 -7.73
C SER A 8 9.97 0.85 -8.02
N GLY A 9 9.73 0.10 -9.10
CA GLY A 9 10.54 -1.03 -9.52
C GLY A 9 9.79 -2.00 -10.44
N PHE A 10 10.52 -2.91 -11.08
CA PHE A 10 9.96 -3.91 -12.01
C PHE A 10 8.87 -4.79 -11.37
N LEU A 11 8.03 -5.41 -12.20
CA LEU A 11 7.07 -6.43 -11.75
C LEU A 11 7.84 -7.60 -11.10
N GLY A 12 7.38 -8.06 -9.93
CA GLY A 12 8.08 -9.10 -9.18
C GLY A 12 9.30 -8.65 -8.36
N ALA A 13 9.65 -7.35 -8.34
CA ALA A 13 10.77 -6.82 -7.54
C ALA A 13 10.57 -6.86 -6.00
N GLY A 14 9.47 -7.45 -5.51
CA GLY A 14 9.19 -7.56 -4.07
C GLY A 14 8.66 -6.29 -3.41
N LYS A 15 8.16 -5.31 -4.19
CA LYS A 15 7.65 -4.02 -3.69
C LYS A 15 6.59 -4.18 -2.59
N THR A 16 5.57 -5.02 -2.82
CA THR A 16 4.50 -5.31 -1.85
C THR A 16 5.04 -5.85 -0.53
N THR A 17 6.00 -6.78 -0.58
CA THR A 17 6.66 -7.34 0.62
C THR A 17 7.42 -6.28 1.40
N LEU A 18 8.14 -5.40 0.72
CA LEU A 18 8.85 -4.29 1.35
C LEU A 18 7.87 -3.33 2.03
N ILE A 19 6.81 -2.92 1.34
CA ILE A 19 5.78 -2.01 1.86
C ILE A 19 5.17 -2.59 3.15
N LYS A 20 4.79 -3.87 3.15
CA LYS A 20 4.27 -4.59 4.33
C LYS A 20 5.22 -4.51 5.51
N LYS A 21 6.51 -4.80 5.28
CA LYS A 21 7.52 -4.73 6.34
C LYS A 21 7.69 -3.32 6.90
N LEU A 22 7.72 -2.30 6.03
CA LEU A 22 7.85 -0.90 6.45
C LEU A 22 6.66 -0.44 7.30
N ILE A 23 5.45 -0.80 6.90
CA ILE A 23 4.24 -0.50 7.66
C ILE A 23 4.33 -1.06 9.07
N THR A 24 4.66 -2.36 9.20
CA THR A 24 4.65 -3.06 10.50
C THR A 24 5.83 -2.67 11.39
N GLU A 25 7.02 -2.45 10.83
CA GLU A 25 8.23 -2.24 11.63
C GLU A 25 8.63 -0.76 11.75
N ALA A 26 8.49 0.02 10.68
CA ALA A 26 9.00 1.39 10.62
C ALA A 26 7.91 2.45 10.90
N TYR A 27 6.67 2.18 10.48
CA TYR A 27 5.53 3.10 10.63
C TYR A 27 4.50 2.64 11.66
N SER A 28 4.89 1.70 12.54
CA SER A 28 4.01 1.22 13.61
C SER A 28 3.53 2.37 14.49
N GLY A 29 2.21 2.57 14.55
CA GLY A 29 1.58 3.62 15.33
C GLY A 29 1.47 4.98 14.64
N GLU A 30 1.92 5.10 13.38
CA GLU A 30 1.72 6.29 12.57
C GLU A 30 0.40 6.26 11.78
N LYS A 31 -0.15 7.44 11.47
CA LYS A 31 -1.27 7.56 10.52
C LYS A 31 -0.72 7.54 9.10
N LEU A 32 -0.91 6.42 8.41
CA LEU A 32 -0.39 6.17 7.08
C LEU A 32 -1.53 6.08 6.05
N VAL A 33 -1.25 6.57 4.83
CA VAL A 33 -2.06 6.34 3.64
C VAL A 33 -1.18 5.64 2.61
N LEU A 34 -1.64 4.51 2.08
CA LEU A 34 -1.00 3.82 0.97
C LEU A 34 -1.80 4.09 -0.30
N ILE A 35 -1.12 4.52 -1.36
CA ILE A 35 -1.71 4.68 -2.69
C ILE A 35 -0.96 3.74 -3.61
N GLU A 36 -1.68 2.82 -4.25
CA GLU A 36 -1.14 1.86 -5.19
C GLU A 36 -1.85 1.94 -6.54
N ASN A 37 -1.14 1.57 -7.60
CA ASN A 37 -1.70 1.45 -8.93
C ASN A 37 -1.87 -0.04 -9.21
N GLU A 38 -3.10 -0.55 -9.08
CA GLU A 38 -3.42 -1.96 -9.37
C GLU A 38 -4.06 -2.09 -10.77
N PHE A 39 -3.65 -3.11 -11.52
CA PHE A 39 -4.21 -3.42 -12.84
C PHE A 39 -4.76 -4.86 -12.80
N GLY A 40 -6.04 -5.03 -12.43
CA GLY A 40 -6.76 -6.31 -12.36
C GLY A 40 -7.99 -6.25 -11.45
N GLU A 41 -9.08 -6.94 -11.80
CA GLU A 41 -10.38 -6.91 -11.07
C GLU A 41 -10.36 -7.56 -9.66
N ILE A 42 -9.26 -8.23 -9.29
CA ILE A 42 -9.13 -8.92 -8.01
C ILE A 42 -8.11 -8.12 -7.19
N GLY A 43 -8.60 -7.28 -6.28
CA GLY A 43 -7.78 -6.60 -5.26
C GLY A 43 -7.19 -7.63 -4.32
N ILE A 44 -6.00 -8.15 -4.65
CA ILE A 44 -5.31 -9.17 -3.85
C ILE A 44 -4.75 -8.54 -2.57
N ASP A 45 -4.45 -7.24 -2.57
CA ASP A 45 -3.78 -6.57 -1.45
C ASP A 45 -4.72 -5.91 -0.41
N GLY A 46 -5.99 -5.64 -0.76
CA GLY A 46 -6.97 -5.02 0.15
C GLY A 46 -7.35 -5.87 1.38
N GLY A 47 -7.37 -7.20 1.24
CA GLY A 47 -7.58 -8.11 2.37
C GLY A 47 -6.35 -8.25 3.26
N PHE A 48 -5.16 -8.26 2.66
CA PHE A 48 -3.90 -8.54 3.36
C PHE A 48 -3.43 -7.37 4.22
N LEU A 49 -3.66 -6.14 3.77
CA LEU A 49 -3.18 -4.94 4.46
C LEU A 49 -4.14 -4.46 5.58
N LYS A 50 -5.42 -4.91 5.57
CA LYS A 50 -6.37 -4.64 6.66
C LYS A 50 -5.93 -5.26 7.98
N ASP A 51 -5.31 -6.44 7.92
CA ASP A 51 -4.77 -7.12 9.11
C ASP A 51 -3.63 -6.33 9.79
N ALA A 52 -2.99 -5.40 9.06
CA ALA A 52 -1.98 -4.50 9.61
C ALA A 52 -2.58 -3.22 10.26
N GLY A 53 -3.90 -3.11 10.36
CA GLY A 53 -4.58 -1.96 10.98
C GLY A 53 -4.58 -0.68 10.14
N ILE A 54 -4.34 -0.79 8.83
CA ILE A 54 -4.31 0.35 7.92
C ILE A 54 -5.68 0.54 7.27
N GLU A 55 -6.12 1.79 7.19
CA GLU A 55 -7.24 2.19 6.36
C GLU A 55 -6.81 2.20 4.89
N ILE A 56 -7.29 1.22 4.13
CA ILE A 56 -7.01 1.09 2.69
C ILE A 56 -8.20 1.62 1.93
N THR A 57 -7.94 2.59 1.06
CA THR A 57 -8.91 3.07 0.08
C THR A 57 -8.41 2.65 -1.30
N GLU A 58 -9.02 1.60 -1.85
CA GLU A 58 -8.75 1.16 -3.22
C GLU A 58 -9.38 2.14 -4.21
N MET A 59 -8.57 2.67 -5.13
CA MET A 59 -9.03 3.52 -6.22
C MET A 59 -9.18 2.69 -7.49
N ASN A 60 -10.33 2.04 -7.66
CA ASN A 60 -10.65 1.34 -8.90
C ASN A 60 -11.03 2.35 -9.99
N SER A 61 -10.22 2.43 -11.05
CA SER A 61 -10.57 3.04 -12.33
C SER A 61 -10.75 4.57 -12.36
N GLY A 62 -9.80 5.33 -11.81
CA GLY A 62 -9.46 6.65 -12.36
C GLY A 62 -10.34 7.85 -11.98
N CYS A 63 -11.00 7.87 -10.83
CA CYS A 63 -11.54 9.10 -10.26
C CYS A 63 -11.17 9.25 -8.78
N ILE A 64 -10.90 10.51 -8.41
CA ILE A 64 -10.62 10.98 -7.04
C ILE A 64 -11.89 10.95 -6.22
#